data_AF-A0A1I4TWI3-F1
#
_entry.id   AF-A0A1I4TWI3-F1
#
_cell.length_a   1.000
_cell.length_b   1.000
_cell.length_c   1.000
_cell.angle_alpha   90.00
_cell.angle_beta   90.00
_cell.angle_gamma   90.00
#
_symmetry.space_group_name_H-M   'P 1'
#
loop_
_entity.id
_entity.type
_entity.pdbx_description
1 polymer ?
#
loop_
_entity_poly.entity_id
_entity_poly.type
_entity_poly.pdbx_seq_one_letter_code
_entity_poly.pdbx_strand_id
1 'polypeptide(L)' 'MARTLLEQAFPAAWLDAVFAAHRQRQYERALLFSTIVELMMLVAVGLRPSLHAAARQAEPLPVSLPALYDKLKR' A
#
# COMPACT_ATOMS: atom_id res chain seq x y z
N MET A 1 -1.57 17.09 6.50
CA MET A 1 -2.88 17.45 5.91
C MET A 1 -3.32 16.42 4.87
N ALA A 2 -2.66 16.29 3.70
CA ALA A 2 -3.07 15.33 2.66
C ALA A 2 -3.15 13.87 3.15
N ARG A 3 -2.11 13.38 3.84
CA ARG A 3 -2.08 12.02 4.42
C ARG A 3 -3.29 11.74 5.33
N THR A 4 -3.54 12.62 6.29
CA THR A 4 -4.63 12.46 7.27
C THR A 4 -6.01 12.44 6.60
N LEU A 5 -6.24 13.31 5.60
CA LEU A 5 -7.49 13.30 4.83
C LEU A 5 -7.69 11.97 4.09
N LEU A 6 -6.61 11.43 3.55
CA LEU A 6 -6.64 10.17 2.80
C LEU A 6 -6.83 8.95 3.71
N GLU A 7 -6.22 8.92 4.89
CA GLU A 7 -6.46 7.89 5.90
C GLU A 7 -7.93 7.86 6.38
N GLN A 8 -8.57 9.04 6.46
CA GLN A 8 -10.00 9.15 6.78
C GLN A 8 -10.90 8.77 5.59
N ALA A 9 -10.53 9.16 4.37
CA ALA A 9 -11.28 8.82 3.16
C ALA A 9 -11.20 7.33 2.80
N PHE A 10 -10.08 6.69 3.13
CA PHE A 10 -9.82 5.28 2.83
C PHE A 10 -9.37 4.52 4.09
N PRO A 11 -10.31 4.14 4.96
CA PRO A 11 -9.98 3.34 6.13
C PRO A 11 -9.30 2.03 5.74
N ALA A 12 -8.18 1.69 6.41
CA ALA A 12 -7.39 0.49 6.09
C ALA A 12 -8.23 -0.79 6.07
N ALA A 13 -9.08 -0.99 7.08
CA ALA A 13 -9.97 -2.15 7.19
C ALA A 13 -10.96 -2.24 6.01
N TRP A 14 -11.46 -1.10 5.52
CA TRP A 14 -12.35 -1.07 4.36
C TRP A 14 -11.60 -1.45 3.08
N LEU A 15 -10.39 -0.89 2.88
CA LEU A 15 -9.54 -1.22 1.74
C LEU A 15 -9.21 -2.73 1.69
N ASP A 16 -8.82 -3.30 2.82
CA ASP A 16 -8.49 -4.72 2.91
C ASP A 16 -9.73 -5.61 2.71
N ALA A 17 -10.91 -5.21 3.20
CA ALA A 17 -12.16 -5.92 2.96
C ALA A 17 -12.59 -5.90 1.48
N VAL A 18 -12.52 -4.74 0.83
CA VAL A 18 -12.80 -4.61 -0.62
C VAL A 18 -11.83 -5.47 -1.42
N PHE A 19 -10.54 -5.44 -1.05
CA PHE A 19 -9.54 -6.29 -1.67
C PHE A 19 -9.86 -7.78 -1.50
N ALA A 20 -10.18 -8.22 -0.29
CA ALA A 20 -10.54 -9.60 -0.02
C ALA A 20 -11.77 -10.07 -0.81
N ALA A 21 -12.76 -9.19 -1.01
CA ALA A 21 -13.97 -9.49 -1.76
C ALA A 21 -13.77 -9.60 -3.28
N HIS A 22 -12.82 -8.85 -3.85
CA HIS A 22 -12.66 -8.73 -5.31
C HIS A 22 -11.35 -9.29 -5.87
N ARG A 23 -10.43 -9.74 -5.01
CA ARG A 23 -9.15 -10.31 -5.46
C ARG A 23 -9.38 -11.57 -6.29
N GLN A 24 -8.85 -11.56 -7.51
CA GLN A 24 -8.90 -12.73 -8.40
C GLN A 24 -7.74 -13.69 -8.12
N ARG A 25 -6.49 -13.22 -8.25
CA ARG A 25 -5.28 -14.05 -8.15
C ARG A 25 -4.26 -13.56 -7.12
N GLN A 26 -4.44 -12.38 -6.54
CA GLN A 26 -3.48 -11.82 -5.60
C GLN A 26 -3.63 -12.42 -4.19
N TYR A 27 -2.48 -12.73 -3.58
CA TYR A 27 -2.37 -13.28 -2.23
C TYR A 27 -2.36 -12.18 -1.16
N GLU A 28 -2.97 -12.50 -0.02
CA GLU A 28 -3.20 -11.57 1.11
C GLU A 28 -2.14 -11.71 2.22
N ARG A 29 -1.46 -12.87 2.30
CA ARG A 29 -0.83 -13.37 3.53
C ARG A 29 0.39 -12.62 4.07
N ALA A 30 1.03 -11.75 3.30
CA ALA A 30 2.28 -11.13 3.73
C ALA A 30 2.29 -9.60 3.62
N LEU A 31 1.42 -8.98 2.84
CA LEU A 31 1.42 -7.53 2.64
C LEU A 31 -0.03 -7.09 2.46
N LEU A 32 -0.55 -6.23 3.32
CA LEU A 32 -1.92 -5.75 3.22
C LEU A 32 -2.09 -4.85 2.00
N PHE A 33 -3.32 -4.78 1.48
CA PHE A 33 -3.62 -3.92 0.35
C PHE A 33 -3.61 -2.45 0.79
N SER A 34 -4.15 -2.18 1.98
CA SER A 34 -4.10 -0.88 2.64
C SER A 34 -2.68 -0.30 2.73
N THR A 35 -1.69 -1.13 3.07
CA THR A 35 -0.27 -0.72 3.11
C THR A 35 0.25 -0.29 1.72
N ILE A 36 -0.10 -1.01 0.65
CA ILE A 36 0.31 -0.64 -0.71
C ILE A 36 -0.31 0.69 -1.11
N VAL A 37 -1.60 0.84 -0.83
CA VAL A 37 -2.37 2.05 -1.11
C VAL A 37 -1.77 3.25 -0.36
N GLU A 38 -1.44 3.10 0.91
CA GLU A 38 -0.76 4.14 1.69
C GLU A 38 0.59 4.57 1.07
N LEU A 39 1.45 3.59 0.73
CA LEU A 39 2.74 3.87 0.09
C LEU A 39 2.57 4.59 -1.24
N MET A 40 1.57 4.19 -2.04
CA MET A 40 1.32 4.80 -3.34
C MET A 40 0.72 6.20 -3.24
N MET A 41 -0.09 6.46 -2.23
CA MET A 41 -0.60 7.79 -1.98
C MET A 41 0.50 8.80 -1.64
N LEU A 42 1.52 8.39 -0.87
CA LEU A 42 2.67 9.25 -0.61
C LEU A 42 3.38 9.69 -1.89
N VAL A 43 3.38 8.84 -2.92
CA VAL A 43 3.94 9.16 -4.23
C VAL A 43 2.98 10.01 -5.05
N ALA A 44 1.70 9.64 -5.10
CA ALA A 44 0.68 10.34 -5.87
C ALA A 44 0.49 11.81 -5.44
N VAL A 45 0.61 12.09 -4.13
CA VAL A 45 0.53 13.46 -3.59
C VAL A 45 1.87 14.20 -3.54
N GLY A 46 2.93 13.62 -4.13
CA GLY A 46 4.24 14.26 -4.23
C GLY A 46 5.06 14.32 -2.93
N LEU A 47 4.64 13.63 -1.86
CA LEU A 47 5.39 13.58 -0.60
C LEU A 47 6.63 12.69 -0.68
N ARG A 48 6.65 11.74 -1.62
CA ARG A 48 7.80 10.87 -1.91
C ARG A 48 8.04 10.79 -3.41
N PRO A 49 9.31 10.79 -3.87
CA PRO A 49 9.62 10.82 -5.30
C PRO A 49 9.38 9.46 -6.00
N SER A 50 9.24 8.37 -5.24
CA SER A 50 9.00 7.03 -5.79
C SER A 50 8.47 6.07 -4.73
N LEU A 51 7.91 4.94 -5.18
CA LEU A 51 7.50 3.86 -4.28
C LEU A 51 8.68 3.33 -3.46
N HIS A 52 9.86 3.21 -4.08
CA HIS A 52 11.07 2.79 -3.39
C HIS A 52 11.42 3.73 -2.24
N ALA A 53 11.34 5.05 -2.48
CA ALA A 53 11.59 6.06 -1.46
C ALA A 53 10.54 6.04 -0.34
N ALA A 54 9.27 5.77 -0.68
CA ALA A 54 8.20 5.59 0.31
C ALA A 54 8.43 4.35 1.18
N ALA A 55 8.69 3.19 0.56
CA ALA A 55 8.89 1.91 1.26
C ALA A 55 10.13 1.91 2.17
N ARG A 56 11.20 2.63 1.80
CA ARG A 56 12.41 2.79 2.62
C ARG A 56 12.19 3.55 3.94
N GLN A 57 11.18 4.42 4.00
CA GLN A 57 10.92 5.30 5.15
C GLN A 57 9.69 4.90 5.95
N ALA A 58 8.95 3.89 5.48
CA ALA A 58 7.84 3.32 6.23
C ALA A 58 8.36 2.47 7.40
N GLU A 59 7.46 2.17 8.34
CA GLU A 59 7.63 1.08 9.30
C GLU A 59 8.09 -0.19 8.57
N PRO A 60 8.89 -1.08 9.21
CA PRO A 60 9.42 -2.27 8.57
C PRO A 60 8.31 -3.08 7.91
N LEU A 61 8.37 -3.18 6.58
CA LEU A 61 7.41 -3.97 5.84
C LEU A 61 7.65 -5.46 6.14
N PRO A 62 6.58 -6.26 6.27
CA PRO A 62 6.66 -7.72 6.45
C PRO A 62 7.24 -8.46 5.23
N VAL A 63 7.59 -7.77 4.14
CA VAL A 63 8.10 -8.34 2.90
C VAL A 63 9.31 -7.57 2.39
N SER A 64 10.12 -8.24 1.56
CA SER A 64 11.24 -7.60 0.88
C SER A 64 10.76 -6.61 -0.19
N LEU A 65 11.62 -5.65 -0.55
CA LEU A 65 11.34 -4.71 -1.65
C LEU A 65 11.03 -5.43 -2.99
N PRO A 66 11.76 -6.48 -3.41
CA PRO A 66 11.38 -7.26 -4.59
C PRO A 66 9.96 -7.85 -4.48
N ALA A 67 9.60 -8.44 -3.33
CA ALA A 67 8.27 -9.02 -3.13
C ALA A 67 7.14 -7.96 -3.16
N LEU A 68 7.41 -6.74 -2.69
CA LEU A 68 6.50 -5.60 -2.86
C LEU A 68 6.28 -5.29 -4.36
N TYR A 69 7.35 -5.20 -5.15
CA TYR A 69 7.25 -4.94 -6.58
C TYR A 69 6.58 -6.10 -7.35
N ASP A 70 6.84 -7.34 -6.98
CA ASP A 70 6.21 -8.51 -7.60
C ASP A 70 4.70 -8.52 -7.34
N LYS A 71 4.27 -8.09 -6.14
CA LYS A 71 2.85 -7.94 -5.83
C LYS A 71 2.18 -6.86 -6.67
N LEU A 72 2.87 -5.76 -6.99
CA LEU A 72 2.32 -4.70 -7.85
C LEU A 72 2.23 -5.06 -9.33
N LYS A 73 3.08 -5.99 -9.79
CA LYS A 73 3.11 -6.44 -11.20
C LYS A 73 2.07 -7.51 -11.52
N ARG A 74 1.45 -8.12 -10.51
CA ARG A 74 0.56 -9.29 -10.64
C ARG A 74 -0.87 -9.00 -10.22
#